data_AF-A0A0K2RPH4-F1
#
_entry.id   AF-A0A0K2RPH4-F1
#
_cell.length_a   1.000
_cell.length_b   1.000
_cell.length_c   1.000
_cell.angle_alpha   90.00
_cell.angle_beta   90.00
_cell.angle_gamma   90.00
#
_symmetry.space_group_name_H-M   'P 1'
#
loop_
_entity.id
_entity.type
_entity.pdbx_description
1 polymer ?
#
loop_
_entity_poly.entity_id
_entity_poly.type
_entity_poly.pdbx_seq_one_letter_code
_entity_poly.pdbx_strand_id
1 'polypeptide(L)' 'MSHILLLTNSTGSSVDILPALELLNHRVHILPAEPTALLETDPTDVVFLDARKDLVGPAP' A
#
# COMPACT_ATOMS: atom_id res chain seq x y z
N MET A 1 -10.49 13.67 4.48
CA MET A 1 -9.11 13.58 3.97
C MET A 1 -8.35 12.71 4.95
N SER A 2 -8.04 11.49 4.54
CA SER A 2 -7.41 10.47 5.40
C SER A 2 -6.01 10.19 4.90
N HIS A 3 -5.13 9.79 5.81
CA HIS A 3 -3.81 9.28 5.48
C HIS A 3 -3.92 7.78 5.25
N ILE A 4 -3.52 7.34 4.06
CA ILE A 4 -3.53 5.94 3.65
C ILE A 4 -2.10 5.53 3.39
N LEU A 5 -1.68 4.44 4.01
CA LEU A 5 -0.41 3.78 3.73
C LEU A 5 -0.64 2.62 2.78
N LEU A 6 0.00 2.62 1.61
CA LEU A 6 -0.07 1.55 0.63
C LEU A 6 1.26 0.78 0.58
N LEU A 7 1.23 -0.47 1.03
CA LEU A 7 2.33 -1.41 0.96
C LEU A 7 2.26 -2.18 -0.36
N THR A 8 3.25 -2.03 -1.23
CA THR A 8 3.30 -2.72 -2.52
C THR A 8 4.71 -3.03 -2.98
N ASN A 9 4.88 -4.19 -3.63
CA ASN A 9 6.11 -4.57 -4.34
C ASN A 9 6.02 -4.29 -5.84
N SER A 10 4.95 -3.63 -6.29
CA SER A 10 4.81 -3.23 -7.68
C SER A 10 5.78 -2.11 -8.00
N THR A 11 6.57 -2.28 -9.06
CA THR A 11 7.49 -1.25 -9.58
C THR A 11 6.77 -0.22 -10.47
N GLY A 12 5.44 -0.32 -10.62
CA GLY A 12 4.60 0.61 -11.36
C GLY A 12 4.11 1.79 -10.51
N SER A 13 3.34 2.70 -11.12
CA SER A 13 2.72 3.81 -10.38
C SER A 13 1.64 3.27 -9.42
N SER A 14 1.38 3.93 -8.28
CA SER A 14 0.31 3.52 -7.34
C SER A 14 -1.07 3.38 -7.99
N VAL A 15 -1.25 4.05 -9.13
CA VAL A 15 -2.45 4.04 -9.98
C VAL A 15 -2.81 2.63 -10.47
N ASP A 16 -1.81 1.75 -10.60
CA ASP A 16 -2.03 0.41 -11.14
C ASP A 16 -2.63 -0.57 -10.11
N ILE A 17 -2.75 -0.17 -8.84
CA ILE A 17 -3.20 -1.04 -7.74
C ILE A 17 -4.65 -0.74 -7.41
N LEU A 18 -4.96 0.51 -7.09
CA LEU A 18 -6.30 0.95 -6.73
C LEU A 18 -6.58 2.37 -7.26
N PRO A 19 -6.88 2.51 -8.56
CA PRO A 19 -7.04 3.82 -9.22
C PRO A 19 -8.20 4.63 -8.63
N ALA A 20 -9.17 3.99 -7.98
CA ALA A 20 -10.27 4.68 -7.30
C ALA A 20 -9.79 5.63 -6.18
N LEU A 21 -8.59 5.43 -5.62
CA LEU A 21 -8.02 6.34 -4.63
C LEU A 21 -7.72 7.73 -5.22
N GLU A 22 -7.47 7.83 -6.53
CA GLU A 22 -7.25 9.12 -7.20
C GLU A 22 -8.54 9.94 -7.35
N LEU A 23 -9.69 9.27 -7.34
CA LEU A 23 -11.00 9.92 -7.43
C LEU A 23 -11.44 10.51 -6.08
N LEU A 24 -10.72 10.19 -5.01
CA LEU A 24 -11.05 10.55 -3.65
C LEU A 24 -9.93 11.43 -3.07
N ASN A 25 -10.29 12.42 -2.26
CA ASN A 25 -9.32 13.37 -1.72
C ASN A 25 -8.62 12.80 -0.47
N HIS A 26 -7.84 11.72 -0.64
CA HIS A 26 -7.00 11.09 0.38
C HIS A 26 -5.52 11.31 0.10
N ARG A 27 -4.69 11.33 1.14
CA ARG A 27 -3.24 11.36 1.01
C ARG A 27 -2.72 9.93 1.04
N VAL A 28 -2.12 9.48 -0.07
CA VAL A 28 -1.55 8.14 -0.20
C VAL A 28 -0.03 8.20 -0.05
N HIS A 29 0.52 7.48 0.91
CA HIS A 29 1.96 7.25 1.07
C HIS A 29 2.27 5.80 0.67
N ILE A 30 3.26 5.60 -0.19
CA ILE A 30 3.55 4.29 -0.78
C ILE A 30 4.87 3.79 -0.22
N LEU A 31 4.90 2.54 0.23
CA LEU A 31 6.10 1.88 0.72
C LEU A 31 6.22 0.45 0.17
N PRO A 32 7.43 -0.14 0.18
CA PRO A 32 7.62 -1.56 -0.09
C PRO A 32 6.75 -2.43 0.83
N ALA A 33 6.26 -3.57 0.34
CA ALA A 33 5.50 -4.53 1.15
C ALA A 33 6.43 -5.42 2.00
N GLU A 34 7.24 -4.76 2.83
CA GLU A 34 8.19 -5.37 3.75
C GLU A 34 7.97 -4.83 5.18
N PRO A 35 8.05 -5.66 6.23
CA PRO A 35 7.79 -5.22 7.61
C PRO A 35 8.68 -4.06 8.08
N THR A 36 9.93 -4.02 7.61
CA THR A 36 10.91 -2.98 7.96
C THR A 36 10.53 -1.60 7.45
N ALA A 37 9.73 -1.50 6.40
CA ALA A 37 9.28 -0.22 5.85
C ALA A 37 8.39 0.56 6.84
N LEU A 38 7.75 -0.12 7.80
CA LEU A 38 6.87 0.48 8.80
C LEU A 38 7.60 1.16 9.97
N LEU A 39 8.92 0.97 10.10
CA LEU A 39 9.66 1.49 11.24
C LEU A 39 9.72 3.02 11.27
N GLU A 40 9.75 3.64 10.09
CA GLU A 40 9.92 5.09 9.90
C GLU A 40 8.62 5.77 9.43
N THR A 41 7.47 5.09 9.50
CA THR A 41 6.19 5.65 9.05
C THR A 41 5.53 6.55 10.08
N ASP A 42 5.03 7.69 9.62
CA ASP A 42 4.06 8.49 10.37
C ASP A 42 2.77 7.70 10.66
N PRO A 43 2.04 8.04 11.74
CA PRO A 43 0.71 7.51 11.99
C PRO A 43 -0.23 7.70 10.77
N THR A 44 -0.96 6.65 10.45
CA THR A 44 -1.87 6.55 9.30
C THR A 44 -3.24 6.07 9.77
N ASP A 45 -4.30 6.47 9.06
CA ASP A 45 -5.67 6.06 9.39
C ASP A 45 -5.93 4.61 8.94
N VAL A 46 -5.31 4.20 7.82
CA VAL A 46 -5.56 2.90 7.19
C VAL A 46 -4.30 2.39 6.49
N VAL A 47 -4.07 1.08 6.55
CA VAL A 47 -3.00 0.37 5.81
C VAL A 47 -3.61 -0.54 4.75
N PHE A 48 -3.20 -0.37 3.50
CA PHE A 48 -3.56 -1.21 2.36
C PHE A 48 -2.34 -2.05 1.97
N LEU A 49 -2.56 -3.35 1.76
CA LEU A 49 -1.55 -4.28 1.27
C LEU A 49 -1.90 -4.70 -0.16
N ASP A 50 -1.01 -4.43 -1.11
CA ASP A 50 -1.12 -4.98 -2.47
C ASP A 50 -0.80 -6.47 -2.44
N ALA A 51 -1.86 -7.26 -2.33
CA ALA A 51 -1.77 -8.71 -2.25
C ALA A 51 -2.20 -9.41 -3.55
N ARG A 52 -2.22 -8.69 -4.69
CA ARG A 52 -2.71 -9.23 -5.97
C ARG A 52 -1.93 -10.45 -6.47
N LYS A 53 -0.66 -10.58 -6.07
CA LYS A 53 0.24 -11.68 -6.47
C LYS A 53 0.59 -12.62 -5.33
N ASP A 54 0.80 -12.07 -4.14
CA ASP A 54 1.51 -12.76 -3.06
C ASP A 54 0.68 -12.90 -1.76
N LEU A 55 -0.65 -12.80 -1.81
CA LEU A 55 -1.50 -12.91 -0.60
C LEU A 55 -1.44 -14.30 0.04
N VAL A 56 -1.37 -15.33 -0.80
CA VAL A 56 -1.26 -16.72 -0.35
C VAL A 56 0.21 -17.09 -0.52
N GLY A 57 0.95 -17.19 0.59
CA GLY A 57 2.34 -17.65 0.56
C GLY A 57 2.45 -19.00 -0.14
N PRO A 58 3.66 -19.41 -0.61
CA PRO A 58 3.85 -20.75 -1.15
C PRO A 58 3.28 -21.74 -0.13
N ALA A 59 2.26 -22.49 -0.55
CA ALA A 59 1.71 -23.55 0.29
C ALA A 59 2.88 -24.49 0.68
N PRO A 60 2.92 -24.96 1.95
CA PRO A 60 4.00 -25.79 2.45
C PRO A 60 4.21 -27.06 1.62
#